data_AF-R6ZER1-F1
#
_entry.id   AF-R6ZER1-F1
#
_cell.length_a   1.000
_cell.length_b   1.000
_cell.length_c   1.000
_cell.angle_alpha   90.00
_cell.angle_beta   90.00
_cell.angle_gamma   90.00
#
_symmetry.space_group_name_H-M   'P 1'
#
loop_
_entity.id
_entity.type
_entity.pdbx_description
1 polymer ?
#
loop_
_entity_poly.entity_id
_entity_poly.type
_entity_poly.pdbx_seq_one_letter_code
_entity_poly.pdbx_strand_id
1 'polypeptide(L)'
;MPEFHPGAIFSVAIIFFVSAAETIGDTTAMASSGLNRAITEREITGSLACDGYASAFSSFLGCPPVTSFSQNVGLIAMTKVVNRFTIMTGAACMLLAGLLPPVGNFFASLPESVLGGCTIMMFGTILTSGIEMLSKAGFTQRNITIAALSLSIGIGFTTASETEIWHIFPDIVQSVFSANVVAVVFVVSILLNLILPEDMEMKHSAM
;
A
#
# COMPACT_ATOMS: atom_id res chain seq x y z
N MET A 1 13.32 6.70 24.75
CA MET A 1 13.83 5.34 24.49
C MET A 1 12.77 4.60 23.68
N PRO A 2 13.11 3.66 22.79
CA PRO A 2 12.09 2.92 22.05
C PRO A 2 11.21 2.13 23.04
N GLU A 3 9.89 2.30 22.95
CA GLU A 3 8.91 1.58 23.77
C GLU A 3 8.25 0.48 22.94
N PHE A 4 8.31 -0.76 23.46
CA PHE A 4 7.80 -1.93 22.76
C PHE A 4 6.38 -2.24 23.22
N HIS A 5 5.41 -1.84 22.41
CA HIS A 5 3.99 -2.14 22.63
C HIS A 5 3.57 -3.34 21.76
N PRO A 6 3.21 -4.49 22.35
CA PRO A 6 2.85 -5.68 21.58
C PRO A 6 1.75 -5.43 20.54
N GLY A 7 0.69 -4.69 20.89
CA GLY A 7 -0.38 -4.34 19.95
C GLY A 7 0.13 -3.54 18.75
N ALA A 8 0.96 -2.52 18.97
CA ALA A 8 1.55 -1.74 17.90
C ALA A 8 2.49 -2.57 17.01
N ILE A 9 3.26 -3.50 17.59
CA ILE A 9 4.13 -4.41 16.85
C ILE A 9 3.30 -5.29 15.90
N PHE A 10 2.20 -5.86 16.38
CA PHE A 10 1.30 -6.66 15.54
C PHE A 10 0.64 -5.82 14.43
N SER A 11 0.18 -4.60 14.74
CA SER A 11 -0.39 -3.68 13.74
C SER A 11 0.61 -3.37 12.64
N VAL A 12 1.83 -2.98 13.03
CA VAL A 12 2.90 -2.65 12.09
C VAL A 12 3.27 -3.87 11.25
N ALA A 13 3.36 -5.07 11.85
CA ALA A 13 3.61 -6.29 11.09
C ALA A 13 2.56 -6.54 10.00
N ILE A 14 1.27 -6.33 10.29
CA ILE A 14 0.20 -6.47 9.30
C ILE A 14 0.33 -5.40 8.21
N ILE A 15 0.62 -4.15 8.58
CA ILE A 15 0.83 -3.05 7.63
C ILE A 15 2.01 -3.37 6.69
N PHE A 16 3.06 -4.02 7.18
CA PHE A 16 4.18 -4.46 6.32
C PHE A 16 3.78 -5.54 5.31
N PHE A 17 2.81 -6.41 5.62
CA PHE A 17 2.28 -7.32 4.61
C PHE A 17 1.51 -6.58 3.51
N VAL A 18 0.79 -5.51 3.87
CA VAL A 18 0.13 -4.64 2.90
C VAL A 18 1.18 -3.91 2.04
N SER A 19 2.21 -3.34 2.67
CA SER A 19 3.35 -2.70 1.99
C SER A 19 4.07 -3.66 1.03
N ALA A 20 4.24 -4.91 1.43
CA ALA A 20 4.84 -5.93 0.58
C ALA A 20 3.96 -6.23 -0.64
N ALA A 21 2.64 -6.34 -0.46
CA ALA A 21 1.70 -6.54 -1.57
C ALA A 21 1.71 -5.34 -2.54
N GLU A 22 1.76 -4.12 -2.01
CA GLU A 22 1.90 -2.88 -2.78
C GLU A 22 3.22 -2.85 -3.56
N THR A 23 4.34 -3.16 -2.91
CA THR A 23 5.67 -3.24 -3.53
C THR A 23 5.70 -4.26 -4.67
N ILE A 24 5.07 -5.42 -4.50
CA ILE A 24 4.95 -6.43 -5.57
C ILE A 24 4.15 -5.86 -6.74
N GLY A 25 3.02 -5.21 -6.47
CA GLY A 25 2.18 -4.58 -7.48
C GLY A 25 2.92 -3.51 -8.27
N ASP A 26 3.55 -2.57 -7.57
CA ASP A 26 4.29 -1.44 -8.14
C ASP A 26 5.47 -1.89 -8.99
N THR A 27 6.26 -2.83 -8.49
CA THR A 27 7.43 -3.33 -9.22
C THR A 27 7.02 -4.14 -10.45
N THR A 28 5.95 -4.92 -10.36
CA THR A 28 5.36 -5.62 -11.51
C THR A 28 4.84 -4.64 -12.55
N ALA A 29 4.11 -3.62 -12.13
CA ALA A 29 3.58 -2.58 -13.01
C ALA A 29 4.70 -1.76 -13.67
N MET A 30 5.76 -1.42 -12.94
CA MET A 30 6.94 -0.74 -13.46
C MET A 30 7.70 -1.60 -14.48
N ALA A 31 7.89 -2.90 -14.22
CA ALA A 31 8.54 -3.80 -15.17
C ALA A 31 7.70 -3.94 -16.46
N SER A 32 6.39 -4.10 -16.34
CA SER A 32 5.51 -4.24 -17.50
C SER A 32 5.41 -2.95 -18.31
N SER A 33 5.26 -1.79 -17.65
CA SER A 33 5.00 -0.51 -18.33
C SER A 33 6.28 0.21 -18.74
N GLY A 34 7.35 0.13 -17.95
CA GLY A 34 8.62 0.81 -18.18
C GLY A 34 9.64 -0.04 -18.94
N LEU A 35 9.71 -1.34 -18.65
CA LEU A 35 10.68 -2.26 -19.28
C LEU A 35 10.06 -3.17 -20.35
N ASN A 36 8.73 -3.13 -20.54
CA ASN A 36 8.00 -3.99 -21.48
C ASN A 36 8.30 -5.48 -21.32
N ARG A 37 8.45 -5.95 -20.08
CA ARG A 37 8.66 -7.37 -19.77
C ARG A 37 8.04 -7.76 -18.43
N ALA A 38 7.88 -9.07 -18.24
CA ALA A 38 7.55 -9.61 -16.92
C ALA A 38 8.69 -9.35 -15.93
N ILE A 39 8.30 -9.09 -14.68
CA ILE A 39 9.23 -9.03 -13.56
C ILE A 39 9.73 -10.44 -13.22
N THR A 40 10.98 -10.55 -12.77
CA THR A 40 11.55 -11.83 -12.34
C THR A 40 11.39 -12.01 -10.83
N GLU A 41 11.32 -13.26 -10.34
CA GLU A 41 11.23 -13.53 -8.90
C GLU A 41 12.38 -12.90 -8.11
N ARG A 42 13.60 -12.90 -8.67
CA ARG A 42 14.77 -12.26 -8.04
C ARG A 42 14.56 -10.76 -7.84
N GLU A 43 13.87 -10.10 -8.77
CA GLU A 43 13.56 -8.67 -8.66
C GLU A 43 12.47 -8.40 -7.63
N ILE A 44 11.47 -9.27 -7.52
CA ILE A 44 10.44 -9.20 -6.48
C ILE A 44 11.06 -9.39 -5.08
N THR A 45 11.87 -10.43 -4.89
CA THR A 45 12.52 -10.67 -3.60
C THR A 45 13.50 -9.53 -3.27
N GLY A 46 14.22 -9.03 -4.27
CA GLY A 46 15.14 -7.90 -4.12
C GLY A 46 14.43 -6.60 -3.74
N SER A 47 13.25 -6.32 -4.33
CA SER A 47 12.48 -5.12 -3.99
C SER A 47 11.89 -5.20 -2.58
N LEU A 48 11.31 -6.35 -2.20
CA LEU A 48 10.81 -6.58 -0.83
C LEU A 48 11.92 -6.46 0.22
N ALA A 49 13.11 -7.01 -0.06
CA ALA A 49 14.24 -6.88 0.85
C ALA A 49 14.65 -5.41 0.99
N CYS A 50 14.73 -4.68 -0.12
CA CYS A 50 15.06 -3.24 -0.10
C CYS A 50 14.02 -2.44 0.71
N ASP A 51 12.73 -2.71 0.52
CA ASP A 51 11.62 -2.09 1.24
C ASP A 51 11.75 -2.26 2.76
N GLY A 52 11.92 -3.52 3.20
CA GLY A 52 12.07 -3.86 4.61
C GLY A 52 13.34 -3.27 5.24
N TYR A 53 14.48 -3.36 4.56
CA TYR A 53 15.74 -2.79 5.08
C TYR A 53 15.71 -1.27 5.13
N ALA A 54 15.17 -0.62 4.09
CA ALA A 54 15.04 0.83 4.05
C ALA A 54 14.09 1.33 5.15
N SER A 55 12.97 0.62 5.37
CA SER A 55 12.04 0.93 6.45
C SER A 55 12.62 0.72 7.84
N ALA A 56 13.37 -0.37 8.06
CA ALA A 56 14.04 -0.60 9.33
C ALA A 56 15.07 0.50 9.62
N PHE A 57 15.82 0.91 8.59
CA PHE A 57 16.78 2.00 8.68
C PHE A 57 16.11 3.37 8.92
N SER A 58 15.03 3.68 8.19
CA SER A 58 14.27 4.93 8.39
C SER A 58 13.68 5.01 9.79
N SER A 59 13.10 3.91 10.27
CA SER A 59 12.51 3.78 11.61
C SER A 59 13.55 3.95 12.70
N PHE A 60 14.77 3.44 12.51
CA PHE A 60 15.88 3.65 13.43
C PHE A 60 16.28 5.13 13.54
N LEU A 61 16.15 5.90 12.46
CA LEU A 61 16.38 7.34 12.43
C LEU A 61 15.16 8.16 12.92
N GLY A 62 14.09 7.51 13.37
CA GLY A 62 12.87 8.16 13.87
C GLY A 62 11.88 8.57 12.78
N CYS A 63 12.08 8.14 11.53
CA CYS A 63 11.12 8.34 10.46
C CYS A 63 10.10 7.18 10.42
N PRO A 64 8.90 7.38 9.87
CA PRO A 64 7.98 6.27 9.59
C PRO A 64 8.61 5.25 8.61
N PRO A 65 8.07 4.01 8.57
CA PRO A 65 8.35 3.06 7.51
C PRO A 65 8.13 3.69 6.12
N VAL A 66 8.91 3.24 5.14
CA VAL A 66 8.88 3.73 3.76
C VAL A 66 8.43 2.61 2.82
N THR A 67 7.80 2.98 1.71
CA THR A 67 7.37 2.01 0.69
C THR A 67 7.61 2.52 -0.73
N SER A 68 7.41 1.66 -1.72
CA SER A 68 7.38 2.07 -3.13
C SER A 68 6.26 3.08 -3.39
N PHE A 69 6.49 3.98 -4.35
CA PHE A 69 5.56 5.06 -4.64
C PHE A 69 4.91 4.80 -6.01
N SER A 70 3.64 4.36 -6.04
CA SER A 70 2.92 4.04 -7.27
C SER A 70 2.86 5.21 -8.26
N GLN A 71 2.91 6.46 -7.78
CA GLN A 71 2.96 7.65 -8.63
C GLN A 71 4.22 7.65 -9.53
N ASN A 72 5.34 7.14 -9.03
CA ASN A 72 6.57 7.02 -9.83
C ASN A 72 6.41 5.97 -10.94
N VAL A 73 5.62 4.91 -10.69
CA VAL A 73 5.28 3.91 -11.71
C VAL A 73 4.48 4.56 -12.85
N GLY A 74 3.50 5.40 -12.52
CA GLY A 74 2.73 6.17 -13.50
C GLY A 74 3.62 7.10 -14.34
N LEU A 75 4.56 7.80 -13.71
CA LEU A 75 5.53 8.65 -14.40
C LEU A 75 6.45 7.85 -15.33
N ILE A 76 6.93 6.68 -14.90
CA ILE A 76 7.73 5.76 -15.72
C ILE A 76 6.90 5.26 -16.90
N ALA A 77 5.63 4.92 -16.70
CA ALA A 77 4.75 4.45 -17.75
C ALA A 77 4.60 5.48 -18.89
N MET A 78 4.57 6.77 -18.54
CA MET A 78 4.48 7.89 -19.49
C MET A 78 5.83 8.25 -20.14
N THR A 79 6.89 8.36 -19.34
CA THR A 79 8.20 8.88 -19.80
C THR A 79 9.09 7.79 -20.39
N LYS A 80 8.85 6.52 -20.04
CA LYS A 80 9.72 5.37 -20.33
C LYS A 80 11.15 5.53 -19.80
N VAL A 81 11.39 6.43 -18.85
CA VAL A 81 12.72 6.65 -18.26
C VAL A 81 12.89 5.74 -17.04
N VAL A 82 13.66 4.68 -17.23
CA VAL A 82 13.98 3.66 -16.21
C VAL A 82 15.47 3.62 -15.86
N ASN A 83 16.24 4.58 -16.35
CA ASN A 83 17.69 4.62 -16.14
C ASN A 83 18.02 4.92 -14.66
N ARG A 84 18.89 4.10 -14.08
CA ARG A 84 19.41 4.26 -12.72
C ARG A 84 20.05 5.63 -12.50
N PHE A 85 20.71 6.20 -13.51
CA PHE A 85 21.31 7.52 -13.38
C PHE A 85 20.26 8.58 -13.02
N THR A 86 19.15 8.62 -13.75
CA THR A 86 18.05 9.57 -13.49
C THR A 86 17.46 9.38 -12.10
N ILE A 87 17.21 8.13 -11.70
CA ILE A 87 16.66 7.80 -10.38
C ILE A 87 17.63 8.25 -9.27
N MET A 88 18.94 7.96 -9.42
CA MET A 88 19.97 8.36 -8.46
C MET A 88 20.13 9.88 -8.37
N THR A 89 20.02 10.61 -9.49
CA THR A 89 20.04 12.07 -9.46
C THR A 89 18.85 12.64 -8.70
N GLY A 90 17.65 12.05 -8.86
CA GLY A 90 16.47 12.42 -8.08
C GLY A 90 16.68 12.19 -6.57
N ALA A 91 17.19 11.02 -6.19
CA ALA A 91 17.51 10.70 -4.80
C ALA A 91 18.54 11.68 -4.20
N ALA A 92 19.59 12.02 -4.95
CA ALA A 92 20.59 13.00 -4.52
C ALA A 92 19.96 14.39 -4.34
N CYS A 93 19.10 14.82 -5.25
CA CYS A 93 18.35 16.07 -5.12
C CYS A 93 17.46 16.08 -3.88
N MET A 94 16.76 14.98 -3.57
CA MET A 94 15.92 14.88 -2.36
C MET A 94 16.75 14.92 -1.08
N LEU A 95 17.91 14.25 -1.05
CA LEU A 95 18.83 14.32 0.09
C LEU A 95 19.33 15.76 0.30
N LEU A 96 19.77 16.42 -0.76
CA LEU A 96 20.22 17.82 -0.68
C LEU A 96 19.09 18.75 -0.25
N ALA A 97 17.89 18.58 -0.80
CA ALA A 97 16.72 19.36 -0.42
C ALA A 97 16.35 19.17 1.06
N GLY A 98 16.43 17.94 1.58
CA GLY A 98 16.17 17.63 2.99
C GLY A 98 17.17 18.26 3.97
N LEU A 99 18.40 18.54 3.51
CA LEU A 99 19.43 19.21 4.31
C LEU A 99 19.31 20.74 4.31
N LEU A 100 18.49 21.32 3.43
CA LEU A 100 18.36 22.76 3.27
C LEU A 100 17.14 23.30 4.05
N PRO A 101 17.36 24.04 5.17
CA PRO A 101 16.26 24.62 5.96
C PRO A 101 15.27 25.48 5.16
N PRO A 102 15.68 26.27 4.14
CA PRO A 102 14.74 27.04 3.33
C PRO A 102 13.68 26.17 2.63
N VAL A 103 14.04 24.95 2.22
CA VAL A 103 13.11 24.02 1.56
C VAL A 103 12.07 23.52 2.57
N GLY A 104 12.52 23.14 3.78
CA GLY A 104 11.60 22.76 4.86
C GLY A 104 10.63 23.89 5.22
N ASN A 105 11.12 25.12 5.33
CA ASN A 105 10.28 26.29 5.61
C ASN A 105 9.27 26.57 4.51
N PHE A 106 9.65 26.35 3.25
CA PHE A 106 8.71 26.48 2.12
C PHE A 106 7.56 25.48 2.24
N PHE A 107 7.85 24.19 2.48
CA PHE A 107 6.80 23.19 2.65
C PHE A 107 5.93 23.45 3.89
N ALA A 108 6.51 23.94 4.99
CA ALA A 108 5.77 24.33 6.19
C ALA A 108 4.88 25.57 5.99
N SER A 109 5.16 26.40 4.98
CA SER A 109 4.34 27.57 4.64
C SER A 109 3.17 27.27 3.71
N LEU A 110 3.06 26.03 3.21
CA LEU A 110 1.99 25.66 2.29
C LEU A 110 0.62 25.67 2.99
N PRO A 111 -0.42 26.26 2.36
CA PRO A 111 -1.77 26.19 2.88
C PRO A 111 -2.29 24.75 2.98
N GLU A 112 -3.11 24.48 4.00
CA GLU A 112 -3.76 23.18 4.19
C GLU A 112 -4.55 22.72 2.95
N SER A 113 -5.16 23.67 2.21
CA SER A 113 -5.88 23.35 0.97
C SER A 113 -4.98 22.71 -0.10
N VAL A 114 -3.69 23.06 -0.16
CA VAL A 114 -2.73 22.48 -1.10
C VAL A 114 -2.35 21.07 -0.64
N LEU A 115 -2.05 20.91 0.65
CA LEU A 115 -1.73 19.60 1.24
C LEU A 115 -2.90 18.62 1.10
N GLY A 116 -4.13 19.08 1.31
CA GLY A 116 -5.34 18.31 1.08
C GLY A 116 -5.50 17.88 -0.38
N GLY A 117 -5.24 18.78 -1.34
CA GLY A 117 -5.25 18.46 -2.76
C GLY A 117 -4.22 17.39 -3.14
N CYS A 118 -2.98 17.53 -2.64
CA CYS A 118 -1.93 16.51 -2.83
C CYS A 118 -2.33 15.16 -2.22
N THR A 119 -2.95 15.17 -1.04
CA THR A 119 -3.42 13.97 -0.34
C THR A 119 -4.52 13.25 -1.13
N ILE A 120 -5.49 13.98 -1.68
CA ILE A 120 -6.55 13.41 -2.54
C ILE A 120 -5.95 12.77 -3.79
N MET A 121 -4.97 13.43 -4.43
CA MET A 121 -4.29 12.88 -5.60
C MET A 121 -3.52 11.59 -5.27
N MET A 122 -2.82 11.56 -4.12
CA MET A 122 -2.12 10.36 -3.64
C MET A 122 -3.08 9.21 -3.40
N PHE A 123 -4.11 9.40 -2.58
CA PHE A 123 -5.10 8.34 -2.32
C PHE A 123 -5.89 7.93 -3.56
N GLY A 124 -6.19 8.87 -4.46
CA GLY A 124 -6.82 8.57 -5.75
C GLY A 124 -5.94 7.66 -6.61
N THR A 125 -4.63 7.92 -6.66
CA THR A 125 -3.68 7.09 -7.41
C THR A 125 -3.58 5.70 -6.78
N ILE A 126 -3.49 5.60 -5.45
CA ILE A 126 -3.46 4.32 -4.73
C ILE A 126 -4.72 3.50 -5.03
N LEU A 127 -5.91 4.13 -5.00
CA LEU A 127 -7.17 3.48 -5.36
C LEU A 127 -7.14 2.95 -6.80
N THR A 128 -6.66 3.76 -7.77
CA THR A 128 -6.57 3.32 -9.17
C THR A 128 -5.60 2.17 -9.37
N SER A 129 -4.44 2.17 -8.69
CA SER A 129 -3.49 1.05 -8.72
C SER A 129 -4.12 -0.22 -8.14
N GLY A 130 -4.88 -0.12 -7.05
CA GLY A 130 -5.62 -1.24 -6.49
C GLY A 130 -6.63 -1.85 -7.47
N ILE A 131 -7.37 -1.00 -8.20
CA ILE A 131 -8.30 -1.45 -9.25
C ILE A 131 -7.55 -2.13 -10.40
N GLU A 132 -6.39 -1.61 -10.81
CA GLU A 132 -5.56 -2.24 -11.84
C GLU A 132 -5.06 -3.62 -11.40
N MET A 133 -4.65 -3.76 -10.14
CA MET A 133 -4.26 -5.05 -9.56
C MET A 133 -5.42 -6.05 -9.56
N LEU A 134 -6.63 -5.62 -9.17
CA LEU A 134 -7.84 -6.46 -9.25
C LEU A 134 -8.16 -6.86 -10.69
N SER A 135 -8.03 -5.94 -11.64
CA SER A 135 -8.24 -6.21 -13.06
C SER A 135 -7.27 -7.26 -13.59
N LYS A 136 -5.99 -7.19 -13.20
CA LYS A 136 -4.98 -8.20 -13.55
C LYS A 136 -5.26 -9.57 -12.93
N ALA A 137 -5.82 -9.60 -11.72
CA ALA A 137 -6.27 -10.84 -11.08
C ALA A 137 -7.55 -11.43 -11.72
N GLY A 138 -8.30 -10.62 -12.48
CA GLY A 138 -9.54 -10.99 -13.16
C GLY A 138 -10.79 -10.79 -12.32
N PHE A 139 -11.87 -10.34 -12.97
CA PHE A 139 -13.17 -10.08 -12.34
C PHE A 139 -14.08 -11.32 -12.33
N THR A 140 -13.60 -12.40 -11.71
CA THR A 140 -14.43 -13.60 -11.47
C THR A 140 -15.44 -13.34 -10.35
N GLN A 141 -16.52 -14.11 -10.30
CA GLN A 141 -17.52 -14.01 -9.23
C GLN A 141 -16.87 -14.13 -7.84
N ARG A 142 -15.87 -15.01 -7.72
CA ARG A 142 -15.07 -15.19 -6.51
C ARG A 142 -14.28 -13.92 -6.16
N ASN A 143 -13.50 -13.39 -7.09
CA ASN A 143 -12.65 -12.22 -6.84
C ASN A 143 -13.47 -10.97 -6.54
N ILE A 144 -14.59 -10.77 -7.25
CA ILE A 144 -15.54 -9.67 -6.97
C ILE A 144 -16.12 -9.83 -5.56
N THR A 145 -16.50 -11.04 -5.16
CA THR A 145 -17.07 -11.29 -3.82
C THR A 145 -16.06 -11.01 -2.72
N ILE A 146 -14.80 -11.46 -2.88
CA ILE A 146 -13.71 -11.19 -1.95
C ILE A 146 -13.51 -9.67 -1.82
N ALA A 147 -13.33 -8.97 -2.94
CA ALA A 147 -13.08 -7.53 -2.96
C ALA A 147 -14.25 -6.71 -2.40
N ALA A 148 -15.48 -7.03 -2.79
CA ALA A 148 -16.66 -6.31 -2.32
C ALA A 148 -16.85 -6.49 -0.81
N LEU A 149 -16.79 -7.73 -0.31
CA LEU A 149 -17.04 -8.01 1.10
C LEU A 149 -15.93 -7.44 1.99
N SER A 150 -14.66 -7.59 1.62
CA SER A 150 -13.56 -7.02 2.39
C SER A 150 -13.59 -5.50 2.43
N LEU A 151 -13.89 -4.84 1.30
CA LEU A 151 -14.01 -3.40 1.22
C LEU A 151 -15.22 -2.87 2.01
N SER A 152 -16.39 -3.51 1.88
CA SER A 152 -17.59 -3.13 2.64
C SER A 152 -17.38 -3.26 4.15
N ILE A 153 -16.73 -4.34 4.60
CA ILE A 153 -16.40 -4.54 6.01
C ILE A 153 -15.43 -3.46 6.48
N GLY A 154 -14.34 -3.21 5.74
CA GLY A 154 -13.38 -2.15 6.09
C GLY A 154 -14.04 -0.77 6.22
N ILE A 155 -14.75 -0.33 5.17
CA ILE A 155 -15.44 0.97 5.18
C ILE A 155 -16.45 1.05 6.34
N GLY A 156 -17.20 -0.04 6.58
CA GLY A 156 -18.13 -0.13 7.71
C GLY A 156 -17.43 0.07 9.06
N PHE A 157 -16.29 -0.58 9.28
CA PHE A 157 -15.50 -0.41 10.50
C PHE A 157 -14.89 0.99 10.64
N THR A 158 -14.53 1.67 9.54
CA THR A 158 -14.12 3.09 9.59
C THR A 158 -15.24 3.95 10.19
N THR A 159 -16.48 3.78 9.70
CA THR A 159 -17.63 4.55 10.16
C THR A 159 -18.14 4.14 11.54
N ALA A 160 -17.95 2.87 11.92
CA ALA A 160 -18.39 2.31 13.20
C ALA A 160 -17.44 2.61 14.37
N SER A 161 -16.30 3.29 14.11
CA SER A 161 -15.39 3.75 15.17
C SER A 161 -16.10 4.67 16.19
N GLU A 162 -17.23 5.25 15.83
CA GLU A 162 -18.07 6.05 16.74
C GLU A 162 -19.15 5.24 17.48
N THR A 163 -19.31 3.94 17.23
CA THR A 163 -20.50 3.15 17.65
C THR A 163 -20.21 2.02 18.64
N GLU A 164 -19.16 2.10 19.45
CA GLU A 164 -18.81 1.11 20.49
C GLU A 164 -18.66 -0.36 20.03
N ILE A 165 -18.77 -0.66 18.72
CA ILE A 165 -18.67 -2.02 18.15
C ILE A 165 -17.35 -2.69 18.50
N TRP A 166 -16.29 -1.90 18.66
CA TRP A 166 -14.98 -2.38 19.05
C TRP A 166 -14.98 -3.03 20.45
N HIS A 167 -15.85 -2.60 21.38
CA HIS A 167 -15.94 -3.18 22.74
C HIS A 167 -16.44 -4.63 22.76
N ILE A 168 -17.01 -5.12 21.66
CA ILE A 168 -17.39 -6.53 21.50
C ILE A 168 -16.15 -7.42 21.34
N PHE A 169 -15.05 -6.85 20.84
CA PHE A 169 -13.82 -7.58 20.58
C PHE A 169 -12.83 -7.49 21.77
N PRO A 170 -11.96 -8.49 21.96
CA PRO A 170 -10.90 -8.43 22.97
C PRO A 170 -9.97 -7.23 22.78
N ASP A 171 -9.40 -6.70 23.87
CA ASP A 171 -8.53 -5.51 23.85
C ASP A 171 -7.37 -5.60 22.84
N ILE A 172 -6.83 -6.80 22.64
CA ILE A 172 -5.78 -7.04 21.64
C ILE A 172 -6.26 -6.72 20.22
N VAL A 173 -7.50 -7.10 19.88
CA VAL A 173 -8.10 -6.88 18.56
C VAL A 173 -8.44 -5.41 18.39
N GLN A 174 -8.97 -4.76 19.43
CA GLN A 174 -9.22 -3.33 19.42
C GLN A 174 -7.93 -2.55 19.17
N SER A 175 -6.87 -2.86 19.93
CA SER A 175 -5.59 -2.16 19.81
C SER A 175 -4.94 -2.30 18.43
N VAL A 176 -5.19 -3.42 17.75
CA VAL A 176 -4.60 -3.70 16.45
C VAL A 176 -5.40 -3.10 15.30
N PHE A 177 -6.73 -3.30 15.33
CA PHE A 177 -7.59 -3.08 14.17
C PHE A 177 -8.41 -1.78 14.23
N SER A 178 -8.69 -1.21 15.41
CA SER A 178 -9.53 0.00 15.51
C SER A 178 -8.90 1.21 14.83
N ALA A 179 -7.58 1.35 14.98
CA ALA A 179 -6.81 2.43 14.35
C ALA A 179 -6.33 2.09 12.93
N ASN A 180 -6.47 0.84 12.48
CA ASN A 180 -5.86 0.34 11.24
C ASN A 180 -6.86 -0.44 10.39
N VAL A 181 -7.85 0.25 9.83
CA VAL A 181 -8.89 -0.39 9.00
C VAL A 181 -8.31 -1.09 7.77
N VAL A 182 -7.20 -0.62 7.22
CA VAL A 182 -6.51 -1.29 6.09
C VAL A 182 -6.09 -2.72 6.48
N ALA A 183 -5.64 -2.93 7.72
CA ALA A 183 -5.31 -4.26 8.24
C ALA A 183 -6.56 -5.15 8.32
N VAL A 184 -7.72 -4.59 8.64
CA VAL A 184 -9.01 -5.33 8.63
C VAL A 184 -9.33 -5.80 7.21
N VAL A 185 -9.28 -4.90 6.22
CA VAL A 185 -9.55 -5.22 4.81
C VAL A 185 -8.61 -6.33 4.33
N PHE A 186 -7.32 -6.23 4.69
CA PHE A 186 -6.31 -7.22 4.30
C PHE A 186 -6.58 -8.61 4.91
N VAL A 187 -6.79 -8.67 6.23
CA VAL A 187 -7.07 -9.94 6.92
C VAL A 187 -8.35 -10.58 6.39
N VAL A 188 -9.42 -9.81 6.23
CA VAL A 188 -10.68 -10.31 5.68
C VAL A 188 -10.49 -10.82 4.25
N SER A 189 -9.75 -10.09 3.42
CA SER A 189 -9.44 -10.52 2.04
C SER A 189 -8.70 -11.86 2.01
N ILE A 190 -7.70 -12.06 2.88
CA ILE A 190 -6.97 -13.33 3.00
C ILE A 190 -7.90 -14.45 3.46
N LEU A 191 -8.68 -14.22 4.52
CA LEU A 191 -9.59 -15.23 5.06
C LEU A 191 -10.61 -15.67 4.00
N LEU A 192 -11.21 -14.71 3.29
CA LEU A 192 -12.15 -15.02 2.21
C LEU A 192 -11.47 -15.76 1.06
N ASN A 193 -10.25 -15.37 0.69
CA ASN A 193 -9.49 -16.08 -0.34
C ASN A 193 -9.16 -17.52 0.07
N LEU A 194 -8.95 -17.81 1.36
CA LEU A 194 -8.70 -19.17 1.84
C LEU A 194 -9.97 -20.01 1.98
N ILE A 195 -11.10 -19.39 2.35
CA ILE A 195 -12.36 -20.09 2.64
C ILE A 195 -13.19 -20.30 1.36
N LEU A 196 -13.22 -19.33 0.45
CA LEU A 196 -14.07 -19.40 -0.74
C LEU A 196 -13.49 -20.37 -1.79
N PRO A 197 -14.29 -21.34 -2.26
CA PRO A 197 -13.84 -22.33 -3.24
C PRO A 197 -13.53 -21.65 -4.58
N GLU A 198 -12.52 -22.17 -5.28
CA GLU A 198 -12.10 -21.69 -6.60
C GLU A 198 -13.18 -21.89 -7.67
N ASP A 199 -14.04 -22.89 -7.48
CA ASP A 199 -15.07 -23.36 -8.43
C ASP A 199 -16.33 -22.46 -8.50
N MET A 200 -16.32 -21.27 -7.90
CA MET A 200 -17.44 -20.32 -7.93
C MET A 200 -17.70 -19.73 -9.32
N GLU A 201 -16.90 -20.07 -10.32
CA GLU A 201 -17.12 -19.66 -11.70
C GLU A 201 -18.38 -20.31 -12.26
N MET A 202 -19.40 -19.48 -12.51
CA MET A 202 -20.59 -19.89 -13.26
C MET A 202 -20.13 -20.47 -14.60
N LYS A 203 -20.34 -21.78 -14.81
CA LYS A 203 -20.29 -22.40 -16.14
C LYS A 203 -21.12 -21.52 -17.06
N HIS A 204 -20.48 -20.79 -17.96
CA HIS A 204 -21.16 -20.15 -19.06
C HIS A 204 -21.68 -21.31 -19.93
N SER A 205 -22.93 -21.73 -19.69
CA SER A 205 -23.64 -22.60 -20.59
C SER A 205 -23.69 -21.87 -21.92
N ALA A 206 -22.87 -22.31 -22.87
CA ALA A 206 -22.94 -21.89 -24.25
C ALA A 206 -24.40 -22.04 -24.72
N MET A 207 -24.99 -20.94 -25.15
CA MET A 207 -26.23 -20.90 -25.93
C MET A 207 -25.96 -20.14 -27.20
#